data_AF-A0A1Y2U2I0-F1
#
_entry.id   AF-A0A1Y2U2I0-F1
#
_cell.length_a   1.000
_cell.length_b   1.000
_cell.length_c   1.000
_cell.angle_alpha   90.00
_cell.angle_beta   90.00
_cell.angle_gamma   90.00
#
_symmetry.space_group_name_H-M   'P 1'
#
loop_
_entity.id
_entity.type
_entity.pdbx_description
1 polymer ?
#
loop_
_entity_poly.entity_id
_entity_poly.type
_entity_poly.pdbx_seq_one_letter_code
_entity_poly.pdbx_strand_id
1 'polypeptide(L)'
;MLQKVRKSEPVPFRCAIFLSSAEIAGELKCLGLDNAEGLIRMPTAHIWGLHDDTAPNCGEILSRICNPTYRLVFVHDGGHELPRNHHLTQAAHIIRRVIRLSRRYEAELTMPRPV
;
A
#
# COMPACT_ATOMS: atom_id res chain seq x y z
N MET A 1 7.50 28.23 23.62
CA MET A 1 8.38 27.78 22.52
C MET A 1 7.49 27.27 21.39
N LEU A 2 7.32 28.05 20.32
CA LEU A 2 6.55 27.60 19.15
C LEU A 2 7.42 26.61 18.37
N GLN A 3 7.01 25.34 18.33
CA GLN A 3 7.61 24.36 17.41
C GLN A 3 7.33 24.84 15.98
N LYS A 4 8.39 25.36 15.34
CA LYS A 4 8.41 25.71 13.93
C LYS A 4 8.07 24.43 13.16
N VAL A 5 6.86 24.35 12.60
CA VAL A 5 6.46 23.28 11.69
C VAL A 5 7.53 23.21 10.62
N ARG A 6 8.34 22.14 10.64
CA ARG A 6 9.30 21.89 9.56
C ARG A 6 8.48 21.88 8.28
N LYS A 7 8.78 22.77 7.33
CA LYS A 7 8.30 22.62 5.94
C LYS A 7 8.67 21.19 5.57
N SER A 8 7.68 20.30 5.50
CA SER A 8 7.93 18.89 5.25
C SER A 8 8.65 18.81 3.92
N GLU A 9 9.84 18.21 3.91
CA GLU A 9 10.46 17.79 2.66
C GLU A 9 9.42 17.03 1.84
N PRO A 10 9.39 17.21 0.51
CA PRO A 10 8.45 16.48 -0.32
C PRO A 10 8.57 14.99 -0.02
N VAL A 11 7.44 14.34 0.27
CA VAL A 11 7.41 12.90 0.51
C VAL A 11 8.07 12.20 -0.68
N PRO A 12 9.09 11.36 -0.47
CA PRO A 12 9.93 10.83 -1.55
C PRO A 12 9.12 9.96 -2.53
N PHE A 13 8.00 9.41 -2.08
CA PHE A 13 7.09 8.59 -2.86
C PHE A 13 5.64 9.05 -2.66
N ARG A 14 4.89 9.08 -3.76
CA ARG A 14 3.48 9.49 -3.77
C ARG A 14 2.52 8.33 -3.51
N CYS A 15 2.95 7.12 -3.84
CA CYS A 15 2.25 5.86 -3.61
C CYS A 15 3.23 4.70 -3.67
N ALA A 16 2.81 3.53 -3.18
CA ALA A 16 3.54 2.27 -3.34
C ALA A 16 2.68 1.20 -4.03
N ILE A 17 3.34 0.29 -4.75
CA ILE A 17 2.71 -0.84 -5.43
C ILE A 17 3.44 -2.08 -4.94
N PHE A 18 2.71 -3.01 -4.33
CA PHE A 18 3.23 -4.27 -3.83
C PHE A 18 2.67 -5.41 -4.67
N LEU A 19 3.57 -6.25 -5.17
CA LEU A 19 3.26 -7.38 -6.05
C LEU A 19 3.80 -8.64 -5.38
N SER A 20 2.93 -9.58 -5.08
CA SER A 20 3.26 -10.89 -4.48
C SER A 20 4.30 -10.73 -3.36
N SER A 21 3.92 -9.95 -2.34
CA SER A 21 4.82 -9.60 -1.24
C SER A 21 5.41 -10.85 -0.60
N ALA A 22 6.72 -10.80 -0.35
CA ALA A 22 7.43 -11.85 0.37
C ALA A 22 6.96 -11.96 1.83
N GLU A 23 7.48 -12.96 2.53
CA GLU A 23 7.24 -13.12 3.97
C GLU A 23 7.61 -11.83 4.71
N ILE A 24 6.65 -11.30 5.48
CA ILE A 24 6.81 -10.05 6.22
C ILE A 24 6.46 -10.17 7.71
N ALA A 25 5.76 -11.22 8.14
CA ALA A 25 5.35 -11.37 9.53
C ALA A 25 6.55 -11.43 10.49
N GLY A 26 7.64 -12.10 10.08
CA GLY A 26 8.87 -12.16 10.86
C GLY A 26 9.50 -10.78 11.05
N GLU A 27 9.58 -9.99 9.98
CA GLU A 27 10.13 -8.63 10.01
C GLU A 27 9.28 -7.69 10.86
N LEU A 28 7.96 -7.75 10.71
CA LEU A 28 7.03 -6.94 11.50
C LEU A 28 7.14 -7.23 12.98
N LYS A 29 7.26 -8.50 13.35
CA LYS A 29 7.47 -8.90 14.74
C LYS A 29 8.78 -8.35 15.29
N CYS A 30 9.87 -8.44 14.55
CA CYS A 30 11.17 -7.88 14.94
C CYS A 30 11.11 -6.36 15.14
N LEU A 31 10.27 -5.67 14.37
CA LEU A 31 10.06 -4.22 14.47
C LEU A 31 8.99 -3.83 15.50
N GLY A 32 8.29 -4.79 16.13
CA GLY A 32 7.16 -4.51 17.03
C GLY A 32 5.93 -3.92 16.32
N LEU A 33 5.75 -4.25 15.04
CA LEU A 33 4.67 -3.79 14.15
C LEU A 33 3.68 -4.91 13.80
N ASP A 34 3.73 -6.03 14.50
CA ASP A 34 2.86 -7.20 14.28
C ASP A 34 1.36 -6.89 14.46
N ASN A 35 1.04 -5.84 15.21
CA ASN A 35 -0.33 -5.35 15.42
C ASN A 35 -0.58 -3.96 14.77
N ALA A 36 0.33 -3.48 13.91
CA ALA A 36 0.21 -2.16 13.33
C ALA A 36 -0.83 -2.13 12.19
N GLU A 37 -1.75 -1.16 12.25
CA GLU A 37 -2.71 -0.90 11.19
C GLU A 37 -2.60 0.55 10.71
N GLY A 38 -2.67 0.76 9.39
CA GLY A 38 -2.72 2.10 8.80
C GLY A 38 -1.48 3.00 9.04
N LEU A 39 -0.34 2.42 9.43
CA LEU A 39 0.93 3.12 9.62
C LEU A 39 1.43 3.80 8.34
N ILE A 40 1.37 3.08 7.22
CA ILE A 40 1.72 3.64 5.90
C ILE A 40 0.52 4.41 5.37
N ARG A 41 0.60 5.75 5.46
CA ARG A 41 -0.51 6.66 5.15
C ARG A 41 -0.70 6.95 3.66
N MET A 42 0.37 6.87 2.87
CA MET A 42 0.30 7.12 1.44
C MET A 42 -0.58 6.08 0.73
N PRO A 43 -1.17 6.41 -0.44
CA PRO A 43 -1.93 5.45 -1.22
C PRO A 43 -1.09 4.23 -1.63
N THR A 44 -1.72 3.06 -1.60
CA THR A 44 -1.03 1.80 -1.91
C THR A 44 -1.90 0.90 -2.79
N ALA A 45 -1.27 0.14 -3.69
CA ALA A 45 -1.91 -0.96 -4.39
C ALA A 45 -1.23 -2.26 -3.96
N HIS A 46 -2.03 -3.27 -3.66
CA HIS A 46 -1.59 -4.59 -3.24
C HIS A 46 -2.16 -5.62 -4.20
N ILE A 47 -1.28 -6.43 -4.79
CA ILE A 47 -1.64 -7.43 -5.78
C ILE A 47 -0.95 -8.74 -5.42
N TRP A 48 -1.71 -9.82 -5.27
CA TRP A 48 -1.16 -11.14 -4.97
C TRP A 48 -2.07 -12.27 -5.49
N GLY A 49 -1.52 -13.49 -5.52
CA GLY A 49 -2.24 -14.69 -5.90
C GLY A 49 -2.97 -15.33 -4.72
N LEU A 50 -4.19 -15.79 -4.94
CA LEU A 50 -5.00 -16.53 -3.97
C LEU A 50 -4.36 -17.86 -3.56
N HIS A 51 -3.57 -18.45 -4.45
CA HIS A 51 -2.89 -19.74 -4.28
C HIS A 51 -1.38 -19.54 -4.06
N ASP A 52 -0.99 -18.43 -3.42
CA ASP A 52 0.40 -18.15 -3.05
C ASP A 52 0.83 -19.00 -1.85
N ASP A 53 1.37 -20.19 -2.14
CA ASP A 53 1.96 -21.08 -1.13
C ASP A 53 3.39 -20.66 -0.71
N THR A 54 4.01 -19.71 -1.41
CA THR A 54 5.38 -19.26 -1.13
C THR A 54 5.40 -18.22 -0.01
N ALA A 55 4.44 -17.30 -0.02
CA ALA A 55 4.27 -16.25 0.96
C ALA A 55 2.79 -16.16 1.39
N PRO A 56 2.25 -17.20 2.05
CA PRO A 56 0.83 -17.29 2.38
C PRO A 56 0.42 -16.13 3.28
N ASN A 57 -0.71 -15.50 2.94
CA ASN A 57 -1.31 -14.36 3.65
C ASN A 57 -0.44 -13.07 3.71
N CYS A 58 0.76 -13.06 3.14
CA CYS A 58 1.69 -11.94 3.30
C CYS A 58 1.21 -10.66 2.60
N GLY A 59 0.58 -10.80 1.43
CA GLY A 59 -0.10 -9.69 0.76
C GLY A 59 -1.21 -9.07 1.62
N GLU A 60 -1.98 -9.89 2.32
CA GLU A 60 -3.02 -9.40 3.24
C GLU A 60 -2.41 -8.69 4.46
N ILE A 61 -1.42 -9.31 5.11
CA ILE A 61 -0.74 -8.76 6.29
C ILE A 61 -0.14 -7.39 5.96
N LEU A 62 0.61 -7.27 4.84
CA LEU A 62 1.17 -5.99 4.41
C LEU A 62 0.07 -4.94 4.12
N SER A 63 -1.04 -5.38 3.53
CA SER A 63 -2.17 -4.47 3.24
C SER A 63 -2.79 -3.87 4.51
N ARG A 64 -2.75 -4.57 5.66
CA ARG A 64 -3.30 -4.10 6.95
C ARG A 64 -2.51 -2.94 7.52
N ILE A 65 -1.20 -2.93 7.34
CA ILE A 65 -0.30 -1.86 7.78
C ILE A 65 -0.49 -0.58 6.95
N CYS A 66 -1.11 -0.70 5.76
CA CYS A 66 -1.41 0.44 4.91
C CYS A 66 -2.81 1.02 5.20
N ASN A 67 -2.94 2.34 5.05
CA ASN A 67 -4.18 3.06 5.36
C ASN A 67 -5.39 2.49 4.59
N PRO A 68 -6.45 2.03 5.28
CA PRO A 68 -7.61 1.39 4.64
C PRO A 68 -8.37 2.30 3.68
N THR A 69 -8.34 3.63 3.91
CA THR A 69 -8.99 4.61 3.03
C THR A 69 -8.30 4.75 1.68
N TYR A 70 -6.97 4.54 1.64
CA TYR A 70 -6.17 4.76 0.43
C TYR A 70 -5.47 3.51 -0.10
N ARG A 71 -5.76 2.32 0.45
CA ARG A 71 -5.28 1.05 -0.07
C ARG A 71 -6.26 0.48 -1.09
N LEU A 72 -5.71 -0.06 -2.17
CA LEU A 72 -6.45 -0.82 -3.18
C LEU A 72 -5.91 -2.24 -3.19
N VAL A 73 -6.80 -3.24 -3.24
CA VAL A 73 -6.45 -4.65 -3.23
C VAL A 73 -6.97 -5.33 -4.49
N PHE A 74 -6.14 -6.16 -5.12
CA PHE A 74 -6.52 -7.06 -6.20
C PHE A 74 -5.90 -8.43 -5.95
N VAL A 75 -6.75 -9.44 -5.74
CA VAL A 75 -6.32 -10.84 -5.57
C VAL A 75 -6.68 -11.60 -6.84
N HIS A 76 -5.68 -12.19 -7.50
CA HIS A 76 -5.90 -13.04 -8.68
C HIS A 76 -5.91 -14.52 -8.28
N ASP A 77 -6.39 -15.41 -9.15
CA ASP A 77 -6.49 -16.85 -8.87
C ASP A 77 -5.17 -17.63 -9.08
N GLY A 78 -4.03 -16.93 -9.14
CA GLY A 78 -2.70 -17.52 -9.37
C GLY A 78 -1.94 -17.78 -8.08
N GLY A 79 -0.65 -18.13 -8.21
CA GLY A 79 0.26 -18.37 -7.10
C GLY A 79 1.17 -17.16 -6.78
N HIS A 80 2.41 -17.45 -6.35
CA HIS A 80 3.45 -16.44 -6.14
C HIS A 80 4.04 -15.96 -7.48
N GLU A 81 3.31 -15.11 -8.18
CA GLU A 81 3.71 -14.66 -9.51
C GLU A 81 3.30 -13.22 -9.81
N LEU A 82 3.82 -12.68 -10.90
CA LEU A 82 3.28 -11.46 -11.47
C LEU A 82 2.00 -11.78 -12.27
N PRO A 83 0.97 -10.92 -12.21
CA PRO A 83 -0.24 -11.08 -13.01
C PRO A 83 0.05 -11.24 -14.51
N ARG A 84 -0.54 -12.27 -15.13
CA ARG A 84 -0.43 -12.57 -16.57
C ARG A 84 -1.81 -12.60 -17.22
N ASN A 85 -1.86 -12.58 -18.55
CA ASN A 85 -3.09 -12.67 -19.34
C ASN A 85 -4.14 -11.66 -18.88
N HIS A 86 -5.36 -12.10 -18.59
CA HIS A 86 -6.45 -11.21 -18.18
C HIS A 86 -6.20 -10.54 -16.81
N HIS A 87 -5.42 -11.15 -15.91
CA HIS A 87 -5.01 -10.52 -14.65
C HIS A 87 -4.08 -9.33 -14.85
N LEU A 88 -3.27 -9.32 -15.93
CA LEU A 88 -2.37 -8.20 -16.22
C LEU A 88 -3.16 -6.91 -16.46
N THR A 89 -4.26 -6.97 -17.21
CA THR A 89 -5.13 -5.80 -17.44
C THR A 89 -5.75 -5.29 -16.13
N GLN A 90 -6.21 -6.20 -15.27
CA GLN A 90 -6.77 -5.83 -13.97
C GLN A 90 -5.70 -5.22 -13.03
N ALA A 91 -4.49 -5.79 -13.01
CA ALA A 91 -3.35 -5.26 -12.29
C ALA A 91 -2.95 -3.85 -12.80
N ALA A 92 -2.94 -3.64 -14.12
CA ALA A 92 -2.69 -2.32 -14.70
C ALA A 92 -3.78 -1.31 -14.31
N HIS A 93 -5.05 -1.71 -14.24
CA HIS A 93 -6.14 -0.85 -13.80
C HIS A 93 -6.00 -0.41 -12.35
N ILE A 94 -5.66 -1.32 -11.43
CA ILE A 94 -5.50 -0.96 -10.02
C ILE A 94 -4.26 -0.08 -9.79
N ILE A 95 -3.16 -0.35 -10.52
CA ILE A 95 -1.97 0.52 -10.53
C ILE A 95 -2.34 1.93 -11.03
N ARG A 96 -3.05 2.04 -12.14
CA ARG A 96 -3.52 3.33 -12.65
C ARG A 96 -4.41 4.05 -11.63
N ARG A 97 -5.25 3.30 -10.90
CA ARG A 97 -6.15 3.86 -9.88
C ARG A 97 -5.38 4.40 -8.68
N VAL A 98 -4.36 3.69 -8.17
CA VAL A 98 -3.55 4.20 -7.05
C VAL A 98 -2.74 5.44 -7.42
N ILE A 99 -2.20 5.50 -8.64
CA ILE A 99 -1.49 6.68 -9.16
C ILE A 99 -2.44 7.90 -9.26
N ARG A 100 -3.70 7.68 -9.62
CA ARG A 100 -4.71 8.76 -9.60
C ARG A 100 -5.11 9.16 -8.19
N LEU A 101 -5.18 8.19 -7.27
CA LEU A 101 -5.50 8.42 -5.87
C LEU A 101 -4.42 9.26 -5.18
N SER A 102 -3.14 9.04 -5.48
CA SER A 102 -2.04 9.84 -4.92
C SER A 102 -2.14 11.34 -5.23
N ARG A 103 -2.65 11.69 -6.41
CA ARG A 103 -2.93 13.11 -6.76
C ARG A 103 -4.00 13.73 -5.86
N ARG A 104 -5.03 12.97 -5.48
CA ARG A 104 -6.10 13.43 -4.59
C ARG A 104 -5.60 13.53 -3.15
N TYR A 105 -4.89 12.50 -2.70
CA TYR A 105 -4.27 12.47 -1.38
C TYR A 105 -3.33 13.67 -1.16
N GLU A 106 -2.52 14.03 -2.15
CA GLU A 106 -1.68 15.24 -2.08
C GLU A 106 -2.50 16.52 -1.98
N ALA A 107 -3.57 16.65 -2.78
CA ALA A 107 -4.45 17.81 -2.69
C ALA A 107 -5.03 17.93 -1.27
N GLU A 108 -5.47 16.82 -0.68
CA GLU A 108 -5.98 16.76 0.70
C GLU A 108 -4.93 17.13 1.74
N LEU A 109 -3.66 16.73 1.56
CA LEU A 109 -2.56 17.13 2.44
C LEU A 109 -2.25 18.63 2.38
N THR A 110 -2.46 19.27 1.23
CA THR A 110 -2.21 20.70 1.03
C THR A 110 -3.39 21.60 1.43
N MET A 111 -4.57 21.03 1.65
CA MET A 111 -5.75 21.78 2.08
C MET A 111 -5.64 22.15 3.56
N PRO A 112 -5.95 23.40 3.97
CA PRO A 112 -6.01 23.76 5.37
C PRO A 112 -7.11 22.93 6.04
N ARG A 113 -6.78 22.29 7.18
CA ARG A 113 -7.79 21.57 7.97
C ARG A 113 -8.81 22.57 8.49
N PRO A 114 -10.12 22.26 8.44
CA PRO A 114 -11.12 23.08 9.11
C PRO A 114 -10.79 23.14 10.61
N VAL A 115 -10.78 24.36 11.15
CA VAL A 115 -10.64 24.68 12.58
C VAL A 115 -11.94 24.41 13.33
#